data_AF-A0A2V9I645-F1
#
_entry.id   AF-A0A2V9I645-F1
#
_cell.length_a   1.000
_cell.length_b   1.000
_cell.length_c   1.000
_cell.angle_alpha   90.00
_cell.angle_beta   90.00
_cell.angle_gamma   90.00
#
_symmetry.space_group_name_H-M   'P 1'
#
loop_
_entity.id
_entity.type
_entity.pdbx_description
1 polymer ?
#
loop_
_entity_poly.entity_id
_entity_poly.type
_entity_poly.pdbx_seq_one_letter_code
_entity_poly.pdbx_strand_id
1 'polypeptide(L)'
;GFHVSVRENLNSWFGGDLDFSTNYGTEAGFNVNTQSIMYGPVFVYRKRSRVTPFGHVLLGAVRGSDGFAGISKSATKVGVAPGGGVDVKLSDMVSIRLVEADYMMTRFLGVRQDNIRVSAGIVLTFGKK
;
A
#
# COMPACT_ATOMS: atom_id res chain seq x y z
N GLY A 1 -10.85 -5.49 -3.96
CA GLY A 1 -10.33 -5.72 -2.59
C GLY A 1 -10.59 -4.52 -1.73
N PHE A 2 -10.13 -4.52 -0.48
CA PHE A 2 -10.03 -3.30 0.34
C PHE A 2 -8.58 -3.04 0.72
N HIS A 3 -8.26 -1.77 0.95
CA HIS A 3 -6.94 -1.26 1.27
C HIS A 3 -7.05 -0.32 2.47
N VAL A 4 -6.25 -0.57 3.50
CA VAL A 4 -6.22 0.22 4.73
C VAL A 4 -4.76 0.50 5.06
N SER A 5 -4.41 1.78 5.18
CA SER A 5 -3.09 2.22 5.60
C SER A 5 -3.16 3.07 6.86
N VAL A 6 -2.17 2.92 7.73
CA VAL A 6 -2.00 3.71 8.95
C VAL A 6 -0.63 4.34 8.92
N ARG A 7 -0.59 5.67 8.93
CA ARG A 7 0.63 6.46 8.85
C ARG A 7 0.96 7.12 10.18
N GLU A 8 2.18 6.92 10.64
CA GLU A 8 2.76 7.57 11.80
C GLU A 8 3.80 8.61 11.32
N ASN A 9 3.59 9.89 11.64
CA ASN A 9 4.58 10.93 11.27
C ASN A 9 5.54 11.14 12.44
N LEU A 10 6.83 10.85 12.23
CA LEU A 10 7.88 11.09 13.21
C LEU A 10 8.35 12.55 13.18
N ASN A 11 8.37 13.15 11.99
CA ASN A 11 8.66 14.57 11.81
C ASN A 11 7.84 15.15 10.64
N SER A 12 8.14 16.39 10.23
CA SER A 12 7.36 17.11 9.19
C SER A 12 7.49 16.51 7.78
N TRP A 13 8.47 15.65 7.54
CA TRP A 13 8.80 15.11 6.23
C TRP A 13 9.02 13.59 6.18
N PHE A 14 9.06 12.91 7.32
CA PHE A 14 9.37 11.49 7.47
C PHE A 14 8.45 10.82 8.50
N GLY A 15 8.09 9.58 8.23
CA GLY A 15 7.27 8.74 9.09
C GLY A 15 7.34 7.26 8.72
N GLY A 16 6.52 6.46 9.38
CA GLY A 16 6.24 5.07 9.03
C GLY A 16 4.85 4.93 8.43
N ASP A 17 4.69 3.99 7.50
CA ASP A 17 3.40 3.65 6.88
C ASP A 17 3.20 2.13 7.00
N LEU A 18 2.10 1.74 7.62
CA LEU A 18 1.66 0.35 7.77
C LEU A 18 0.48 0.13 6.84
N ASP A 19 0.67 -0.73 5.84
CA ASP A 19 -0.33 -1.09 4.85
C ASP A 19 -0.88 -2.50 5.10
N PHE A 20 -2.21 -2.61 5.02
CA PHE A 20 -2.93 -3.86 4.98
C PHE A 20 -3.89 -3.88 3.80
N SER A 21 -3.77 -4.88 2.93
CA SER A 21 -4.68 -5.03 1.79
C SER A 21 -5.17 -6.46 1.66
N THR A 22 -6.44 -6.62 1.30
CA THR A 22 -7.00 -7.91 0.91
C THR A 22 -7.64 -7.78 -0.45
N ASN A 23 -7.31 -8.70 -1.34
CA ASN A 23 -7.77 -8.73 -2.72
C ASN A 23 -8.37 -10.08 -2.99
N TYR A 24 -9.61 -10.08 -3.47
CA TYR A 24 -10.32 -11.26 -3.92
C TYR A 24 -10.41 -11.17 -5.44
N GLY A 25 -10.03 -12.24 -6.14
CA GLY A 25 -10.10 -12.34 -7.59
C GLY A 25 -10.40 -13.77 -8.01
N THR A 26 -10.76 -13.95 -9.26
CA THR A 26 -10.93 -15.28 -9.85
C THR A 26 -9.86 -15.46 -10.92
N GLU A 27 -8.94 -16.40 -10.71
CA GLU A 27 -7.92 -16.77 -11.69
C GLU A 27 -8.25 -18.17 -12.21
N ALA A 28 -8.41 -18.33 -13.52
CA ALA A 28 -8.68 -19.60 -14.18
C ALA A 28 -9.85 -20.43 -13.58
N GLY A 29 -10.88 -19.77 -13.04
CA GLY A 29 -12.06 -20.43 -12.44
C GLY A 29 -11.93 -20.76 -10.95
N PHE A 30 -10.79 -20.46 -10.31
CA PHE A 30 -10.58 -20.63 -8.88
C PHE A 30 -10.65 -19.28 -8.15
N ASN A 31 -11.31 -19.26 -6.98
CA ASN A 31 -11.34 -18.08 -6.12
C ASN A 31 -9.98 -17.89 -5.44
N VAL A 32 -9.27 -16.86 -5.85
CA VAL A 32 -7.97 -16.49 -5.30
C VAL A 32 -8.13 -15.31 -4.35
N ASN A 33 -7.66 -15.49 -3.11
CA ASN A 33 -7.59 -14.46 -2.10
C ASN A 33 -6.12 -14.15 -1.80
N THR A 34 -5.77 -12.88 -1.89
CA THR A 34 -4.43 -12.37 -1.59
C THR A 34 -4.52 -11.37 -0.45
N GLN A 35 -3.77 -11.63 0.61
CA GLN A 35 -3.66 -10.74 1.76
C GLN A 35 -2.22 -10.23 1.85
N SER A 36 -2.03 -8.94 2.04
CA SER A 36 -0.71 -8.34 2.24
C SER A 36 -0.69 -7.52 3.52
N ILE A 37 0.42 -7.63 4.24
CA ILE A 37 0.77 -6.73 5.33
C ILE A 37 2.17 -6.22 5.08
N MET A 38 2.33 -4.90 4.99
CA MET A 38 3.62 -4.28 4.69
C MET A 38 3.86 -3.05 5.56
N TYR A 39 5.11 -2.81 5.90
CA TYR A 39 5.51 -1.66 6.68
C TYR A 39 6.77 -1.05 6.11
N GLY A 40 6.90 0.27 6.17
CA GLY A 40 8.16 0.91 5.83
C GLY A 40 8.15 2.43 5.91
N PRO A 41 9.28 3.04 5.52
CA PRO A 41 9.44 4.48 5.57
C PRO A 41 8.52 5.19 4.56
N VAL A 42 7.94 6.30 5.00
CA VAL A 42 7.24 7.26 4.14
C VAL A 42 7.86 8.65 4.26
N PHE A 43 8.00 9.30 3.12
CA PHE A 43 8.49 10.65 2.96
C PHE A 43 7.36 11.52 2.45
N VAL A 44 7.13 12.65 3.11
CA VAL A 44 5.99 13.53 2.84
C VAL A 44 6.51 14.94 2.58
N TYR A 45 6.07 15.56 1.50
CA TYR A 45 6.45 16.93 1.20
C TYR A 45 5.33 17.92 1.54
N ARG A 46 5.33 18.40 2.78
CA ARG A 46 4.33 19.35 3.30
C ARG A 46 4.83 20.79 3.17
N LYS A 47 4.73 21.38 1.96
CA LYS A 47 4.80 22.86 1.85
C LYS A 47 3.51 23.49 2.41
N ARG A 48 3.45 24.81 2.61
CA ARG A 48 2.22 25.57 3.01
C ARG A 48 1.05 25.48 2.00
N SER A 49 1.07 24.50 1.11
CA SER A 49 0.06 24.23 0.10
C SER A 49 -1.00 23.26 0.64
N ARG A 50 -2.16 23.23 -0.03
CA ARG A 50 -3.20 22.22 0.20
C ARG A 50 -2.82 20.85 -0.35
N VAL A 51 -1.81 20.78 -1.22
CA VAL A 51 -1.35 19.55 -1.85
C VAL A 51 -0.12 19.01 -1.13
N THR A 52 -0.16 17.74 -0.76
CA THR A 52 0.88 17.01 -0.02
C THR A 52 1.26 15.76 -0.81
N PRO A 53 2.27 15.83 -1.69
CA PRO A 53 2.83 14.63 -2.30
C PRO A 53 3.62 13.82 -1.27
N PHE A 54 3.61 12.50 -1.42
CA PHE A 54 4.36 11.57 -0.59
C PHE A 54 4.91 10.41 -1.43
N GLY A 55 5.98 9.79 -0.92
CA GLY A 55 6.52 8.54 -1.45
C GLY A 55 6.86 7.61 -0.30
N HIS A 56 6.63 6.31 -0.46
CA HIS A 56 6.98 5.31 0.55
C HIS A 56 7.72 4.13 -0.08
N VAL A 57 8.35 3.33 0.78
CA VAL A 57 8.87 2.02 0.41
C VAL A 57 8.40 1.04 1.46
N LEU A 58 7.50 0.14 1.09
CA LEU A 58 6.90 -0.82 2.00
C LEU A 58 7.57 -2.18 1.83
N LEU A 59 7.86 -2.85 2.94
CA LEU A 59 8.42 -4.20 2.97
C LEU A 59 7.51 -5.08 3.82
N GLY A 60 7.18 -6.27 3.34
CA GLY A 60 6.28 -7.11 4.11
C GLY A 60 5.96 -8.45 3.50
N ALA A 61 4.90 -9.06 4.04
CA ALA A 61 4.48 -10.39 3.68
C ALA A 61 3.20 -10.34 2.82
N VAL A 62 3.21 -11.06 1.70
CA VAL A 62 2.06 -11.29 0.83
C VAL A 62 1.71 -12.77 0.91
N ARG A 63 0.47 -13.06 1.29
CA ARG A 63 -0.10 -14.40 1.37
C ARG A 63 -1.10 -14.59 0.24
N GLY A 64 -0.80 -15.47 -0.70
CA GLY A 64 -1.74 -15.92 -1.73
C GLY A 64 -2.41 -17.22 -1.32
N SER A 65 -3.70 -17.39 -1.66
CA SER A 65 -4.43 -18.65 -1.50
C SER A 65 -4.13 -19.63 -2.65
N ASP A 66 -4.74 -20.82 -2.57
CA ASP A 66 -4.72 -21.84 -3.62
C ASP A 66 -5.06 -21.23 -5.00
N GLY A 67 -4.28 -21.58 -6.03
CA GLY A 67 -4.42 -21.05 -7.40
C GLY A 67 -3.70 -19.73 -7.70
N PHE A 68 -3.18 -18.99 -6.71
CA PHE A 68 -2.37 -17.79 -6.96
C PHE A 68 -1.04 -18.18 -7.61
N ALA A 69 -0.77 -17.71 -8.83
CA ALA A 69 0.48 -17.96 -9.57
C ALA A 69 0.84 -19.46 -9.75
N GLY A 70 -0.17 -20.35 -9.87
CA GLY A 70 0.04 -21.78 -10.14
C GLY A 70 0.41 -22.64 -8.91
N ILE A 71 0.25 -22.10 -7.69
CA ILE A 71 0.61 -22.79 -6.45
C ILE A 71 -0.61 -23.55 -5.91
N SER A 72 -0.47 -24.86 -5.68
CA SER A 72 -1.53 -25.76 -5.17
C SER A 72 -1.82 -25.63 -3.65
N LYS A 73 -1.16 -24.69 -2.96
CA LYS A 73 -1.29 -24.44 -1.51
C LYS A 73 -1.02 -22.98 -1.18
N SER A 74 -1.68 -22.46 -0.15
CA SER A 74 -1.45 -21.08 0.32
C SER A 74 0.01 -20.85 0.70
N ALA A 75 0.63 -19.80 0.16
CA ALA A 75 2.04 -19.48 0.43
C ALA A 75 2.19 -18.03 0.86
N THR A 76 3.02 -17.81 1.89
CA THR A 76 3.45 -16.49 2.31
C THR A 76 4.82 -16.18 1.70
N LYS A 77 4.96 -15.02 1.07
CA LYS A 77 6.22 -14.53 0.50
C LYS A 77 6.52 -13.13 0.98
N VAL A 78 7.80 -12.79 0.95
CA VAL A 78 8.24 -11.42 1.20
C VAL A 78 8.14 -10.62 -0.10
N GLY A 79 7.58 -9.42 -0.01
CA GLY A 79 7.47 -8.46 -1.10
C GLY A 79 7.98 -7.09 -0.68
N VAL A 80 8.32 -6.30 -1.69
CA VAL A 80 8.61 -4.88 -1.55
C VAL A 80 7.65 -4.10 -2.44
N ALA A 81 7.12 -3.00 -1.94
CA ALA A 81 6.24 -2.11 -2.66
C ALA A 81 6.71 -0.66 -2.51
N PRO A 82 7.65 -0.19 -3.36
CA PRO A 82 7.85 1.24 -3.53
C PRO A 82 6.60 1.86 -4.17
N GLY A 83 6.23 3.03 -3.68
CA GLY A 83 5.01 3.69 -4.11
C GLY A 83 5.00 5.16 -3.75
N GLY A 84 3.95 5.85 -4.19
CA GLY A 84 3.78 7.27 -3.90
C GLY A 84 2.45 7.79 -4.38
N GLY A 85 2.09 8.95 -3.87
CA GLY A 85 0.79 9.53 -4.10
C GLY A 85 0.71 11.01 -3.75
N VAL A 86 -0.50 11.53 -3.90
CA VAL A 86 -0.81 12.94 -3.65
C VAL A 86 -2.07 13.05 -2.81
N ASP A 87 -1.91 13.63 -1.62
CA ASP A 87 -2.99 13.93 -0.71
C ASP A 87 -3.36 15.43 -0.82
N VAL A 88 -4.65 15.74 -0.95
CA VAL A 88 -5.19 17.10 -0.97
C VAL A 88 -5.96 17.36 0.32
N LYS A 89 -5.49 18.34 1.09
CA LYS A 89 -6.09 18.76 2.34
C LYS A 89 -7.40 19.50 2.09
N LEU A 90 -8.51 18.97 2.61
CA LEU A 90 -9.81 19.65 2.65
C LEU A 90 -9.98 20.44 3.94
N SER A 91 -9.59 19.84 5.07
CA SER A 91 -9.64 20.44 6.41
C SER A 91 -8.46 19.97 7.26
N ASP A 92 -8.37 20.41 8.51
CA ASP A 92 -7.30 19.95 9.42
C ASP A 92 -7.38 18.46 9.76
N MET A 93 -8.57 17.86 9.65
CA MET A 93 -8.81 16.45 9.98
C MET A 93 -9.06 15.56 8.75
N VAL A 94 -9.42 16.14 7.61
CA VAL A 94 -9.82 15.39 6.41
C VAL A 94 -8.99 15.81 5.20
N SER A 95 -8.38 14.83 4.55
CA SER A 95 -7.72 14.98 3.25
C SER A 95 -8.27 13.94 2.28
N ILE A 96 -8.20 14.24 0.98
CA ILE A 96 -8.52 13.28 -0.09
C ILE A 96 -7.19 12.84 -0.70
N ARG A 97 -6.96 11.53 -0.76
CA ARG A 97 -5.91 10.92 -1.57
C ARG A 97 -6.40 10.87 -3.01
N LEU A 98 -5.89 11.78 -3.85
CA LEU A 98 -6.28 11.86 -5.25
C LEU A 98 -5.84 10.63 -6.02
N VAL A 99 -4.60 10.21 -5.78
CA VAL A 99 -3.99 9.04 -6.39
C VAL A 99 -2.85 8.56 -5.52
N GLU A 100 -2.70 7.25 -5.47
CA GLU A 100 -1.54 6.54 -4.98
C GLU A 100 -1.28 5.37 -5.92
N ALA A 101 -0.02 5.17 -6.24
CA ALA A 101 0.42 4.07 -7.08
C ALA A 101 1.58 3.35 -6.40
N ASP A 102 1.41 2.05 -6.23
CA ASP A 102 2.40 1.17 -5.61
C ASP A 102 2.82 0.10 -6.60
N TYR A 103 4.14 -0.10 -6.70
CA TYR A 103 4.72 -1.13 -7.54
C TYR A 103 5.09 -2.32 -6.66
N MET A 104 4.21 -3.30 -6.59
CA MET A 104 4.40 -4.47 -5.75
C MET A 104 5.29 -5.50 -6.45
N MET A 105 6.52 -5.60 -5.97
CA MET A 105 7.48 -6.63 -6.38
C MET A 105 7.43 -7.79 -5.40
N THR A 106 7.07 -8.96 -5.90
CA THR A 106 7.14 -10.20 -5.13
C THR A 106 8.17 -11.13 -5.75
N ARG A 107 9.03 -11.70 -4.92
CA ARG A 107 10.06 -12.64 -5.37
C ARG A 107 9.56 -14.07 -5.13
N PHE A 108 9.10 -14.73 -6.19
CA PHE A 108 8.69 -16.14 -6.16
C PHE A 108 9.79 -17.00 -6.79
N LEU A 109 10.56 -17.75 -5.99
CA LEU A 109 11.44 -18.84 -6.46
C LEU A 109 12.35 -18.48 -7.67
N GLY A 110 12.83 -17.23 -7.76
CA GLY A 110 13.70 -16.77 -8.85
C GLY A 110 12.99 -16.04 -10.00
N VAL A 111 11.66 -16.04 -10.03
CA VAL A 111 10.83 -15.25 -10.95
C VAL A 111 10.33 -14.00 -10.24
N ARG A 112 10.54 -12.84 -10.86
CA ARG A 112 10.03 -11.55 -10.38
C ARG A 112 8.61 -11.38 -10.89
N GLN A 113 7.66 -11.27 -9.97
CA GLN A 113 6.28 -10.92 -10.31
C GLN A 113 6.05 -9.46 -9.91
N ASP A 114 5.67 -8.67 -10.89
CA ASP A 114 5.45 -7.24 -10.77
C ASP A 114 3.96 -6.96 -10.93
N ASN A 115 3.39 -6.26 -9.96
CA ASN A 115 2.00 -5.83 -10.01
C ASN A 115 1.92 -4.33 -9.70
N ILE A 116 1.06 -3.61 -10.42
CA ILE A 116 0.80 -2.19 -10.16
C ILE A 116 -0.53 -2.08 -9.44
N ARG A 117 -0.51 -1.45 -8.27
CA ARG A 117 -1.71 -1.11 -7.50
C ARG A 117 -1.93 0.38 -7.63
N VAL A 118 -3.15 0.78 -8.00
CA VAL A 118 -3.58 2.19 -8.00
C VAL A 118 -4.74 2.34 -7.03
N SER A 119 -4.68 3.33 -6.16
CA SER A 119 -5.66 3.61 -5.13
C SER A 119 -6.02 5.09 -5.08
N ALA A 120 -7.24 5.38 -4.61
CA ALA A 120 -7.72 6.72 -4.29
C ALA A 120 -8.66 6.60 -3.08
N GLY A 121 -8.75 7.62 -2.23
CA GLY A 121 -9.54 7.49 -1.02
C GLY A 121 -9.54 8.70 -0.09
N ILE A 122 -10.08 8.49 1.11
CA ILE A 122 -10.17 9.51 2.16
C ILE A 122 -9.11 9.23 3.22
N VAL A 123 -8.40 10.28 3.63
CA VAL A 123 -7.39 10.25 4.68
C VAL A 123 -7.88 11.05 5.87
N LEU A 124 -8.03 10.38 7.00
CA LEU A 124 -8.39 11.01 8.27
C LEU A 124 -7.12 11.25 9.08
N THR A 125 -6.90 12.49 9.50
CA THR A 125 -5.77 12.89 10.33
C THR A 125 -6.26 13.13 11.75
N PHE A 126 -5.71 12.39 12.70
CA PHE A 126 -6.00 12.52 14.12
C PHE A 126 -4.76 13.03 14.86
N GLY A 127 -4.96 13.99 15.76
CA GLY A 127 -3.88 14.66 16.48
C GLY A 127 -3.63 16.09 15.98
N LYS A 128 -3.32 16.99 16.92
CA LYS A 128 -2.89 18.35 16.58
C LYS A 128 -1.39 18.33 16.31
N LYS A 129 -0.98 19.10 15.30
CA LYS A 129 0.41 19.57 15.17
C LYS A 129 0.87 20.27 16.44
#